data_AF-A0A7R9QGT3-F1
#
_entry.id   AF-A0A7R9QGT3-F1
#
_cell.length_a   1.000
_cell.length_b   1.000
_cell.length_c   1.000
_cell.angle_alpha   90.00
_cell.angle_beta   90.00
_cell.angle_gamma   90.00
#
_symmetry.space_group_name_H-M   'P 1'
#
loop_
_entity.id
_entity.type
_entity.pdbx_description
1 polymer ?
#
loop_
_entity_poly.entity_id
_entity_poly.type
_entity_poly.pdbx_seq_one_letter_code
_entity_poly.pdbx_strand_id
1 'polypeptide(L)'
;FLPVLVDGVVRGNYGLMDQVAALHWIQENIAEFGGQSDNVTIIGYGYGAACAHLLMISPMAKGLFARVILMSGSALSPWAIARDTDIYAKTLAQTLNCPLHESIVDCLRKRKI
;
A
#
# COMPACT_ATOMS: atom_id res chain seq x y z
N PHE A 1 -1.56 -5.88 3.07
CA PHE A 1 -1.37 -6.06 1.61
C PHE A 1 -1.94 -7.40 1.11
N LEU A 2 -3.07 -7.89 1.66
CA LEU A 2 -3.73 -9.09 1.11
C LEU A 2 -4.10 -8.82 -0.36
N PRO A 3 -3.73 -9.68 -1.31
CA PRO A 3 -3.86 -9.41 -2.75
C PRO A 3 -5.31 -9.50 -3.22
N VAL A 4 -5.49 -9.21 -4.51
CA VAL A 4 -6.76 -9.46 -5.19
C VAL A 4 -7.10 -10.94 -5.10
N LEU A 5 -8.21 -11.25 -4.44
CA LEU A 5 -8.79 -12.59 -4.42
C LEU A 5 -9.88 -12.68 -5.49
N VAL A 6 -10.18 -13.92 -5.92
CA VAL A 6 -10.92 -14.29 -7.16
C VAL A 6 -12.26 -13.55 -7.32
N ASP A 7 -12.88 -13.08 -6.23
CA ASP A 7 -14.17 -12.39 -6.26
C ASP A 7 -14.07 -10.86 -6.47
N GLY A 8 -12.87 -10.30 -6.63
CA GLY A 8 -12.66 -8.86 -6.87
C GLY A 8 -13.02 -7.92 -5.70
N VAL A 9 -13.51 -8.49 -4.59
CA VAL A 9 -13.84 -7.77 -3.34
C VAL A 9 -12.58 -7.20 -2.68
N VAL A 10 -11.44 -7.88 -2.84
CA VAL A 10 -10.14 -7.42 -2.37
C VAL A 10 -9.38 -6.82 -3.55
N ARG A 11 -8.86 -5.59 -3.39
CA ARG A 11 -8.14 -4.90 -4.48
C ARG A 11 -6.62 -4.94 -4.34
N GLY A 12 -6.10 -5.48 -3.23
CA GLY A 12 -4.67 -5.39 -2.92
C GLY A 12 -4.26 -3.99 -2.47
N ASN A 13 -2.96 -3.81 -2.21
CA ASN A 13 -2.32 -2.50 -2.05
C ASN A 13 -2.95 -1.52 -1.03
N TYR A 14 -3.75 -1.99 -0.07
CA TYR A 14 -4.40 -1.12 0.93
C TYR A 14 -3.43 -0.16 1.63
N GLY A 15 -2.24 -0.62 2.04
CA GLY A 15 -1.26 0.26 2.66
C GLY A 15 -0.72 1.37 1.75
N LEU A 16 -0.68 1.17 0.42
CA LEU A 16 -0.37 2.24 -0.53
C LEU A 16 -1.57 3.17 -0.72
N MET A 17 -2.80 2.64 -0.71
CA MET A 17 -4.01 3.46 -0.76
C MET A 17 -4.14 4.35 0.48
N ASP A 18 -3.75 3.85 1.65
CA ASP A 18 -3.70 4.64 2.89
C ASP A 18 -2.67 5.78 2.77
N GLN A 19 -1.51 5.53 2.16
CA GLN A 19 -0.52 6.57 1.88
C GLN A 19 -1.03 7.60 0.87
N VAL A 20 -1.76 7.18 -0.17
CA VAL A 20 -2.43 8.11 -1.11
C VAL A 20 -3.46 8.97 -0.39
N ALA A 21 -4.28 8.38 0.49
CA ALA A 21 -5.25 9.13 1.28
C ALA A 21 -4.57 10.14 2.21
N ALA A 22 -3.45 9.77 2.84
CA ALA A 22 -2.66 10.70 3.66
C ALA A 22 -2.09 11.86 2.82
N LEU A 23 -1.65 11.59 1.59
CA LEU A 23 -1.17 12.64 0.69
C LEU A 23 -2.28 13.59 0.25
N HIS A 24 -3.49 13.08 -0.01
CA HIS A 24 -4.66 13.94 -0.25
C HIS A 24 -4.95 14.83 0.96
N TRP A 25 -4.91 14.26 2.16
CA TRP A 25 -5.09 15.05 3.38
C TRP A 25 -4.03 16.15 3.49
N ILE A 26 -2.77 15.86 3.19
CA ILE A 26 -1.70 16.87 3.16
C ILE A 26 -2.03 17.96 2.13
N GLN A 27 -2.43 17.60 0.92
CA GLN A 27 -2.79 18.58 -0.12
C GLN A 27 -3.92 19.52 0.32
N GLU A 28 -4.92 18.98 1.01
CA GLU A 28 -6.10 19.73 1.45
C GLU A 28 -5.85 20.58 2.70
N ASN A 29 -4.93 20.17 3.58
CA ASN A 29 -4.86 20.73 4.94
C ASN A 29 -3.53 21.40 5.29
N ILE A 30 -2.42 21.11 4.60
CA ILE A 30 -1.10 21.53 5.08
C ILE A 30 -0.89 23.06 5.11
N ALA A 31 -1.67 23.81 4.32
CA ALA A 31 -1.64 25.27 4.31
C ALA A 31 -2.02 25.86 5.68
N GLU A 32 -2.97 25.24 6.40
CA GLU A 32 -3.39 25.67 7.74
C GLU A 32 -2.28 25.48 8.79
N PHE A 33 -1.29 24.64 8.49
CA PHE A 33 -0.11 24.41 9.32
C PHE A 33 1.10 25.25 8.86
N GLY A 34 0.92 26.18 7.93
CA GLY A 34 1.98 27.01 7.36
C GLY A 34 2.88 26.31 6.34
N GLY A 35 2.48 25.13 5.85
CA GLY A 35 3.19 24.41 4.79
C GLY A 35 2.73 24.80 3.39
N GLN A 36 3.48 24.31 2.39
CA GLN A 36 3.20 24.52 0.96
C GLN A 36 2.83 23.19 0.31
N SER A 37 1.59 23.06 -0.18
CA SER A 37 1.08 21.83 -0.79
C SER A 37 1.75 21.51 -2.14
N ASP A 38 2.21 22.51 -2.87
CA ASP A 38 2.96 22.38 -4.13
C ASP A 38 4.44 21.99 -3.91
N ASN A 39 4.92 21.95 -2.65
CA ASN A 39 6.31 21.70 -2.31
C ASN A 39 6.53 20.52 -1.35
N VAL A 40 5.66 19.51 -1.42
CA VAL A 40 5.75 18.30 -0.59
C VAL A 40 6.88 17.38 -1.09
N THR A 41 7.74 16.91 -0.19
CA THR A 41 8.79 15.92 -0.46
C THR A 41 8.58 14.66 0.37
N ILE A 42 8.45 13.50 -0.27
CA ILE A 42 8.33 12.21 0.43
C ILE A 42 9.73 11.66 0.68
N ILE A 43 10.03 11.26 1.91
CA ILE A 43 11.25 10.55 2.27
C ILE A 43 10.90 9.15 2.78
N GLY A 44 11.63 8.13 2.32
CA GLY A 44 11.41 6.75 2.73
C GLY A 44 12.73 5.99 2.91
N TYR A 45 12.73 5.05 3.85
CA TYR A 45 13.83 4.11 4.10
C TYR A 45 13.36 2.65 3.93
N GLY A 46 14.16 1.81 3.28
CA GLY A 46 13.85 0.37 3.11
C GLY A 46 12.50 0.16 2.43
N TYR A 47 11.58 -0.53 3.09
CA TYR A 47 10.19 -0.72 2.61
C TYR A 47 9.46 0.61 2.36
N GLY A 48 9.75 1.64 3.16
CA GLY A 48 9.20 2.99 2.95
C GLY A 48 9.74 3.65 1.68
N ALA A 49 11.01 3.41 1.33
CA ALA A 49 11.58 3.87 0.06
C ALA A 49 10.94 3.14 -1.13
N ALA A 50 10.69 1.83 -1.00
CA ALA A 50 9.95 1.09 -2.02
C ALA A 50 8.52 1.64 -2.20
N CYS A 51 7.81 1.94 -1.11
CA CYS A 51 6.49 2.57 -1.17
C CYS A 51 6.53 3.96 -1.81
N ALA A 52 7.46 4.83 -1.41
CA ALA A 52 7.63 6.17 -1.99
C ALA A 52 7.90 6.10 -3.50
N HIS A 53 8.71 5.13 -3.95
CA HIS A 53 8.94 4.88 -5.37
C HIS A 53 7.67 4.36 -6.07
N LEU A 54 6.89 3.47 -5.45
CA LEU A 54 5.61 3.01 -5.99
C LEU A 54 4.59 4.15 -6.12
N LEU A 55 4.56 5.09 -5.18
CA LEU A 55 3.74 6.30 -5.28
C LEU A 55 4.20 7.18 -6.44
N MET A 56 5.51 7.35 -6.65
CA MET A 56 6.06 8.15 -7.76
C MET A 56 5.61 7.66 -9.14
N ILE A 57 5.45 6.35 -9.33
CA ILE A 57 5.02 5.78 -10.61
C ILE A 57 3.51 5.58 -10.72
N SER A 58 2.76 5.73 -9.63
CA SER A 58 1.32 5.48 -9.59
C SER A 58 0.53 6.70 -10.11
N PRO A 59 -0.40 6.52 -11.08
CA PRO A 59 -1.31 7.59 -11.47
C PRO A 59 -2.17 8.13 -10.33
N MET A 60 -2.43 7.31 -9.29
CA MET A 60 -3.25 7.71 -8.15
C MET A 60 -2.58 8.77 -7.26
N ALA A 61 -1.25 8.87 -7.27
CA ALA A 61 -0.52 9.85 -6.47
C ALA A 61 -0.01 11.04 -7.29
N LYS A 62 -0.41 11.12 -8.57
CA LYS A 62 0.03 12.17 -9.49
C LYS A 62 -0.39 13.54 -8.97
N GLY A 63 0.59 14.43 -8.80
CA GLY A 63 0.36 15.80 -8.34
C GLY A 63 0.20 15.95 -6.83
N LEU A 64 0.34 14.87 -6.04
CA LEU A 64 0.20 14.96 -4.57
C LEU A 64 1.52 15.27 -3.85
N PHE A 65 2.64 15.26 -4.56
CA PHE A 65 3.97 15.65 -4.05
C PHE A 65 4.89 16.05 -5.21
N ALA A 66 5.95 16.78 -4.88
CA ALA A 66 6.89 17.33 -5.85
C ALA A 66 8.17 16.48 -5.99
N ARG A 67 8.65 15.89 -4.90
CA ARG A 67 9.96 15.19 -4.86
C ARG A 67 9.92 13.94 -3.99
N VAL A 68 10.86 13.03 -4.23
CA VAL A 68 11.09 11.83 -3.43
C VAL A 68 12.57 11.67 -3.08
N ILE A 69 12.83 11.19 -1.86
CA ILE A 69 14.16 10.74 -1.41
C ILE A 69 14.03 9.27 -1.03
N LEU A 70 14.77 8.41 -1.75
CA LEU A 70 14.73 6.96 -1.59
C LEU A 70 16.00 6.48 -0.90
N MET A 71 15.89 5.98 0.33
CA MET A 71 17.04 5.52 1.11
C MET A 71 17.00 4.00 1.25
N SER A 72 18.02 3.30 0.74
CA SER A 72 18.20 1.84 0.90
C SER A 72 16.99 0.99 0.49
N GLY A 73 16.25 1.40 -0.55
CA GLY A 73 15.11 0.66 -1.07
C GLY A 73 14.50 1.32 -2.31
N SER A 74 13.78 0.55 -3.12
CA SER A 74 13.14 1.03 -4.35
C SER A 74 12.01 0.08 -4.79
N ALA A 75 11.14 0.52 -5.69
CA ALA A 75 10.14 -0.36 -6.31
C ALA A 75 10.76 -1.52 -7.12
N LEU A 76 12.05 -1.40 -7.49
CA LEU A 76 12.81 -2.43 -8.22
C LEU A 76 13.51 -3.42 -7.29
N SER A 77 13.47 -3.20 -5.98
CA SER A 77 14.04 -4.15 -5.03
C SER A 77 13.30 -5.49 -5.14
N PRO A 78 13.98 -6.64 -5.10
CA PRO A 78 13.37 -7.95 -5.34
C PRO A 78 12.26 -8.31 -4.33
N TRP A 79 12.28 -7.69 -3.15
CA TRP A 79 11.30 -7.85 -2.08
C TRP A 79 10.15 -6.81 -2.12
N ALA A 80 10.17 -5.84 -3.04
CA ALA A 80 9.21 -4.74 -3.07
C ALA A 80 7.84 -5.13 -3.66
N ILE A 81 7.82 -6.05 -4.62
CA ILE A 81 6.60 -6.50 -5.29
C ILE A 81 6.50 -8.02 -5.16
N ALA A 82 5.45 -8.49 -4.50
CA ALA A 82 5.15 -9.90 -4.38
C ALA A 82 4.51 -10.42 -5.69
N ARG A 83 4.99 -11.55 -6.20
CA ARG A 83 4.48 -12.19 -7.43
C ARG A 83 3.44 -13.27 -7.11
N ASP A 84 3.76 -14.17 -6.18
CA ASP A 84 2.96 -15.33 -5.82
C ASP A 84 1.93 -15.04 -4.72
N THR A 85 1.24 -13.90 -4.87
CA THR A 85 0.42 -13.36 -3.79
C THR A 85 -0.76 -14.25 -3.41
N ASP A 86 -1.33 -14.97 -4.38
CA ASP A 86 -2.45 -15.90 -4.15
C ASP A 86 -2.01 -17.10 -3.29
N ILE A 87 -0.80 -17.61 -3.49
CA ILE A 87 -0.21 -18.68 -2.67
C ILE A 87 -0.07 -18.22 -1.23
N TYR A 88 0.45 -17.01 -1.01
CA TYR A 88 0.58 -16.46 0.34
C TYR A 88 -0.78 -16.24 1.00
N ALA A 89 -1.77 -15.75 0.26
CA ALA A 89 -3.12 -15.55 0.78
C ALA A 89 -3.81 -16.87 1.15
N LYS A 90 -3.69 -17.91 0.30
CA LYS A 90 -4.23 -19.25 0.57
C LYS A 90 -3.53 -19.90 1.77
N THR A 91 -2.21 -19.78 1.84
CA THR A 91 -1.41 -20.29 2.98
C THR A 91 -1.86 -19.64 4.28
N LEU A 92 -2.00 -18.31 4.31
CA LEU A 92 -2.49 -17.59 5.47
C LEU A 92 -3.90 -18.05 5.88
N ALA A 93 -4.80 -18.20 4.90
CA ALA A 93 -6.15 -18.68 5.16
C ALA A 93 -6.14 -20.10 5.75
N GLN A 94 -5.34 -21.02 5.21
CA GLN A 94 -5.21 -22.38 5.73
C GLN A 94 -4.65 -22.40 7.16
N THR A 95 -3.59 -21.65 7.43
CA THR A 95 -2.98 -21.54 8.77
C THR A 95 -3.96 -21.00 9.81
N LEU A 96 -4.88 -20.13 9.40
CA LEU A 96 -5.92 -19.57 10.26
C LEU A 96 -7.25 -20.33 10.18
N ASN A 97 -7.25 -21.55 9.63
CA ASN A 97 -8.44 -22.40 9.47
C ASN A 97 -9.62 -21.65 8.81
N CYS A 98 -9.34 -20.85 7.79
CA CYS A 98 -10.35 -20.18 6.98
C CYS A 98 -10.67 -20.98 5.71
N PRO A 99 -11.96 -21.12 5.36
CA PRO A 99 -12.38 -21.86 4.17
C PRO A 99 -11.92 -21.13 2.89
N LEU A 100 -11.44 -21.90 1.91
CA LEU A 100 -10.93 -21.37 0.64
C LEU A 100 -11.99 -21.16 -0.45
N HIS A 101 -13.19 -21.73 -0.27
CA HIS A 101 -14.30 -21.69 -1.22
C HIS A 101 -15.43 -20.70 -0.82
N GLU A 102 -15.36 -20.14 0.39
CA GLU A 102 -16.21 -19.04 0.84
C GLU A 102 -15.42 -17.73 0.76
N SER A 103 -16.03 -16.60 1.16
CA SER A 103 -15.32 -15.33 1.34
C SER A 103 -14.21 -15.47 2.40
N ILE A 104 -13.01 -15.86 1.94
CA ILE A 104 -11.78 -15.98 2.74
C ILE A 104 -11.61 -14.71 3.61
N VAL A 105 -11.92 -13.55 3.04
CA VAL A 105 -11.81 -12.24 3.66
C VAL A 105 -12.65 -12.13 4.92
N ASP A 106 -13.90 -12.58 4.88
CA ASP A 106 -14.81 -12.44 6.03
C ASP A 106 -14.43 -13.35 7.17
N CYS A 107 -13.87 -14.53 6.87
CA CYS A 107 -13.24 -15.35 7.89
C CYS A 107 -12.01 -14.65 8.49
N LEU A 108 -11.08 -14.17 7.64
CA LEU A 108 -9.85 -13.51 8.09
C LEU A 108 -10.13 -12.30 8.99
N ARG A 109 -11.14 -11.47 8.67
CA ARG A 109 -11.55 -10.31 9.49
C ARG A 109 -12.02 -10.68 10.90
N LYS A 110 -12.55 -11.89 11.09
CA LYS A 110 -13.05 -12.37 12.39
C LYS A 110 -11.95 -13.01 13.24
N ARG A 111 -10.77 -13.30 12.66
CA ARG A 111 -9.64 -13.84 13.40
C ARG A 111 -8.99 -12.74 14.22
N LYS A 112 -8.82 -12.99 15.52
CA LYS A 112 -7.93 -12.19 16.37
C LYS A 112 -6.51 -12.69 16.13
N ILE A 113 -5.65 -11.79 15.65
CA ILE A 113 -4.21 -12.00 15.52
C ILE A 113 -3.56 -11.55 16.83
#